data_AF-L0JQ50-F1
#
_entry.id   AF-L0JQ50-F1
#
_cell.length_a   1.000
_cell.length_b   1.000
_cell.length_c   1.000
_cell.angle_alpha   90.00
_cell.angle_beta   90.00
_cell.angle_gamma   90.00
#
_symmetry.space_group_name_H-M   'P 1'
#
loop_
_entity.id
_entity.type
_entity.pdbx_description
1 polymer ?
#
loop_
_entity_poly.entity_id
_entity_poly.type
_entity_poly.pdbx_seq_one_letter_code
_entity_poly.pdbx_strand_id
1 'polypeptide(L)'
;MMSEGPLALDPLVVGVVLAMAIVTALTKIGGFWLLSRLEVSDRVEAGLSVLPGAIVIAILGPELAAGGPAEWGAAGVVVAIMWRTENILVSLCGGIGAVIAFRALL
;
A
#
# COMPACT_ATOMS: atom_id res chain seq x y z
N MET A 1 37.27 -8.66 -3.99
CA MET A 1 37.30 -7.32 -4.61
C MET A 1 35.88 -7.04 -5.10
N MET A 2 34.99 -6.76 -4.14
CA MET A 2 33.57 -6.53 -4.38
C MET A 2 33.43 -5.12 -4.93
N SER A 3 32.71 -4.98 -6.04
CA SER A 3 32.46 -3.72 -6.74
C SER A 3 31.84 -2.67 -5.79
N GLU A 4 32.61 -1.67 -5.37
CA GLU A 4 32.13 -0.48 -4.66
C GLU A 4 31.66 0.58 -5.68
N GLY A 5 30.66 0.23 -6.47
CA GLY A 5 29.96 1.17 -7.34
C GLY A 5 28.57 1.45 -6.78
N PRO A 6 28.00 2.66 -6.92
CA PRO A 6 26.64 2.98 -6.50
C PRO A 6 25.54 2.13 -7.18
N LEU A 7 25.90 1.33 -8.20
CA LEU A 7 25.02 0.40 -8.91
C LEU A 7 25.45 -1.08 -8.73
N ALA A 8 26.32 -1.38 -7.77
CA ALA A 8 26.72 -2.75 -7.49
C ALA A 8 25.55 -3.54 -6.91
N LEU A 9 25.14 -4.59 -7.63
CA LEU A 9 24.08 -5.49 -7.19
C LEU A 9 24.70 -6.58 -6.32
N ASP A 10 24.45 -6.52 -5.02
CA ASP A 10 24.80 -7.62 -4.12
C ASP A 10 24.02 -8.89 -4.54
N PRO A 11 24.69 -9.98 -4.92
CA PRO A 11 24.05 -11.22 -5.35
C PRO A 11 23.05 -11.77 -4.31
N LEU A 12 23.32 -11.56 -3.02
CA LEU A 12 22.43 -11.98 -1.94
C LEU A 12 21.13 -11.15 -1.96
N VAL A 13 21.25 -9.83 -2.05
CA VAL A 13 20.09 -8.93 -2.10
C VAL A 13 19.23 -9.23 -3.32
N VAL A 14 19.86 -9.41 -4.49
CA VAL A 14 19.13 -9.81 -5.71
C VAL A 14 18.42 -11.14 -5.52
N GLY A 15 19.10 -12.13 -4.95
CA GLY A 15 18.50 -13.43 -4.64
C GLY A 15 17.28 -13.32 -3.72
N VAL A 16 17.36 -12.50 -2.67
CA VAL A 16 16.25 -12.26 -1.73
C VAL A 16 15.08 -11.57 -2.43
N VAL A 17 15.32 -10.52 -3.22
CA VAL A 17 14.26 -9.81 -3.95
C VAL A 17 13.56 -10.74 -4.95
N LEU A 18 14.32 -11.57 -5.67
CA LEU A 18 13.76 -12.57 -6.57
C LEU A 18 12.91 -13.60 -5.83
N ALA A 19 13.37 -14.09 -4.67
CA ALA A 19 12.59 -15.01 -3.84
C ALA A 19 11.29 -14.36 -3.36
N MET A 20 11.33 -13.11 -2.88
CA MET A 20 10.14 -12.35 -2.49
C MET A 20 9.17 -12.18 -3.67
N ALA A 21 9.68 -11.89 -4.87
CA ALA A 21 8.87 -11.76 -6.07
C ALA A 21 8.17 -13.08 -6.44
N ILE A 22 8.88 -14.20 -6.37
CA ILE A 22 8.32 -15.54 -6.62
C ILE A 22 7.21 -15.85 -5.62
N VAL A 23 7.45 -15.67 -4.32
CA VAL A 23 6.44 -15.93 -3.28
C VAL A 23 5.22 -15.03 -3.46
N THR A 24 5.42 -13.77 -3.82
CA THR A 24 4.33 -12.82 -4.12
C THR A 24 3.50 -13.27 -5.34
N ALA A 25 4.17 -13.73 -6.40
CA ALA A 25 3.47 -14.22 -7.59
C ALA A 25 2.68 -15.50 -7.28
N LEU A 26 3.29 -16.44 -6.55
CA LEU A 26 2.65 -17.70 -6.15
C LEU A 26 1.42 -17.47 -5.27
N THR A 27 1.48 -16.54 -4.31
CA THR A 27 0.34 -16.22 -3.45
C THR A 27 -0.80 -15.57 -4.23
N LYS A 28 -0.52 -14.66 -5.17
CA LYS A 28 -1.53 -14.04 -6.03
C LYS A 28 -2.19 -15.06 -6.96
N ILE A 29 -1.38 -15.81 -7.70
CA ILE A 29 -1.88 -16.82 -8.66
C ILE A 29 -2.58 -17.94 -7.92
N GLY A 30 -2.00 -18.41 -6.81
CA GLY A 30 -2.57 -19.46 -5.96
C GLY A 30 -3.92 -19.08 -5.37
N GLY A 31 -4.09 -17.82 -4.94
CA GLY A 31 -5.38 -17.33 -4.46
C GLY A 31 -6.47 -17.40 -5.53
N PHE A 32 -6.18 -16.91 -6.75
CA PHE A 32 -7.12 -16.99 -7.88
C PHE A 32 -7.41 -18.44 -8.28
N TRP A 33 -6.39 -19.28 -8.34
CA TRP A 33 -6.53 -20.70 -8.64
C TRP A 33 -7.39 -21.42 -7.59
N LEU A 34 -7.20 -21.15 -6.31
CA LEU A 34 -7.98 -21.74 -5.23
C LEU A 34 -9.46 -21.32 -5.31
N LEU A 35 -9.70 -20.02 -5.52
CA LEU A 35 -11.06 -19.48 -5.70
C LEU A 35 -11.77 -20.09 -6.92
N SER A 36 -11.03 -20.40 -7.99
CA SER A 36 -11.59 -21.07 -9.17
C SER A 36 -12.02 -22.54 -8.94
N ARG A 37 -11.58 -23.15 -7.83
CA ARG A 37 -11.85 -24.56 -7.50
C ARG A 37 -12.90 -24.74 -6.40
N LEU A 38 -13.30 -23.67 -5.73
CA LEU A 38 -14.28 -23.70 -4.64
C LEU A 38 -15.60 -23.08 -5.10
N GLU A 39 -16.71 -23.64 -4.65
CA GLU A 39 -18.01 -22.98 -4.79
C GLU A 39 -18.05 -21.79 -3.81
N VAL A 40 -17.93 -20.59 -4.34
CA VAL A 40 -17.97 -19.36 -3.56
C VAL A 40 -19.43 -19.04 -3.24
N SER A 41 -19.80 -19.12 -1.97
CA SER A 41 -21.13 -18.68 -1.52
C SER A 41 -21.26 -17.16 -1.58
N ASP A 42 -22.49 -16.65 -1.74
CA ASP A 42 -22.81 -15.21 -1.76
C ASP A 42 -22.17 -14.44 -0.59
N ARG A 43 -22.09 -15.07 0.59
CA ARG A 43 -21.53 -14.46 1.79
C ARG A 43 -20.01 -14.29 1.72
N VAL A 44 -19.32 -15.24 1.09
CA VAL A 44 -17.87 -15.17 0.87
C VAL A 44 -17.55 -14.15 -0.22
N GLU A 45 -18.32 -14.14 -1.31
CA GLU A 45 -18.16 -13.16 -2.39
C GLU A 45 -18.33 -11.72 -1.87
N ALA A 46 -19.38 -11.49 -1.07
CA ALA A 46 -19.59 -10.21 -0.42
C ALA A 46 -18.38 -9.80 0.46
N GLY A 47 -17.82 -10.73 1.24
CA GLY A 47 -16.62 -10.48 2.03
C GLY A 47 -15.38 -10.16 1.20
N LEU A 48 -15.17 -10.86 0.09
CA LEU A 48 -14.04 -10.63 -0.82
C LEU A 48 -14.16 -9.27 -1.53
N SER A 49 -15.37 -8.81 -1.84
CA SER A 49 -15.60 -7.52 -2.50
C SER A 49 -15.16 -6.31 -1.65
N VAL A 50 -15.25 -6.40 -0.32
CA VAL A 50 -14.86 -5.33 0.62
C VAL A 50 -13.43 -5.48 1.13
N LEU A 51 -12.82 -6.65 0.93
CA LEU A 51 -11.49 -7.00 1.46
C LEU A 51 -10.39 -6.00 1.10
N PRO A 52 -10.28 -5.47 -0.15
CA PRO A 52 -9.21 -4.53 -0.50
C PRO A 52 -9.27 -3.25 0.36
N GLY A 53 -10.45 -2.67 0.53
CA GLY A 53 -10.64 -1.49 1.35
C GLY A 53 -10.41 -1.78 2.84
N ALA A 54 -10.89 -2.93 3.32
CA ALA A 54 -10.70 -3.36 4.70
C ALA A 54 -9.22 -3.51 5.08
N ILE A 55 -8.40 -4.11 4.20
CA ILE A 55 -6.96 -4.26 4.45
C ILE A 55 -6.26 -2.89 4.52
N VAL A 56 -6.60 -1.97 3.61
CA VAL A 56 -6.03 -0.61 3.65
C VAL A 56 -6.35 0.06 4.97
N ILE A 57 -7.60 0.03 5.43
CA ILE A 57 -8.00 0.63 6.71
C ILE A 57 -7.36 -0.08 7.90
N ALA A 58 -7.21 -1.41 7.85
CA ALA A 58 -6.56 -2.16 8.94
C ALA A 58 -5.08 -1.78 9.11
N ILE A 59 -4.40 -1.40 8.03
CA ILE A 59 -2.99 -0.97 8.05
C ILE A 59 -2.86 0.51 8.36
N LEU A 60 -3.59 1.37 7.64
CA LEU A 60 -3.49 2.83 7.77
C LEU A 60 -4.22 3.39 8.98
N GLY A 61 -5.33 2.76 9.38
CA GLY A 61 -6.19 3.22 10.46
C GLY A 61 -5.45 3.40 11.79
N PRO A 62 -4.69 2.41 12.28
CA PRO A 62 -3.90 2.54 13.51
C PRO A 62 -2.85 3.65 13.42
N GLU A 63 -2.12 3.74 12.31
CA GLU A 63 -1.09 4.77 12.09
C GLU A 63 -1.70 6.18 12.08
N LEU A 64 -2.86 6.35 11.43
CA LEU A 64 -3.56 7.63 11.40
C LEU A 64 -4.16 7.98 12.78
N ALA A 65 -4.71 6.98 13.48
CA ALA A 65 -5.26 7.15 14.82
C ALA A 65 -4.19 7.51 15.86
N ALA A 66 -2.98 6.98 15.72
CA ALA A 66 -1.82 7.33 16.54
C ALA A 66 -1.16 8.65 16.11
N GLY A 67 -1.53 9.19 14.95
CA GLY A 67 -0.99 10.43 14.39
C GLY A 67 -1.47 11.69 15.12
N GLY A 68 -0.70 12.77 14.95
CA GLY A 68 -1.00 14.09 15.49
C GLY A 68 -1.79 14.99 14.53
N PRO A 69 -2.00 16.26 14.90
CA PRO A 69 -2.78 17.20 14.08
C PRO A 69 -2.25 17.37 12.65
N ALA A 70 -0.95 17.20 12.44
CA ALA A 70 -0.33 17.24 11.12
C ALA A 70 -0.79 16.07 10.22
N GLU A 71 -0.81 14.85 10.76
CA GLU A 71 -1.25 13.64 10.04
C GLU A 71 -2.74 13.71 9.71
N TRP A 72 -3.57 14.14 10.67
CA TRP A 72 -5.01 14.32 10.45
C TRP A 72 -5.31 15.42 9.43
N GLY A 73 -4.59 16.54 9.50
CA GLY A 73 -4.69 17.62 8.51
C GLY A 73 -4.34 17.13 7.11
N ALA A 74 -3.24 16.38 6.97
CA ALA A 74 -2.80 15.85 5.69
C ALA A 74 -3.76 14.78 5.14
N ALA A 75 -4.33 13.93 5.99
CA ALA A 75 -5.39 13.02 5.59
C ALA A 75 -6.61 13.77 5.04
N GLY A 76 -6.98 14.91 5.65
CA GLY A 76 -8.01 15.81 5.11
C GLY A 76 -7.67 16.33 3.71
N VAL A 77 -6.41 16.72 3.47
CA VAL A 77 -5.94 17.15 2.14
C VAL A 77 -6.02 16.02 1.11
N VAL A 78 -5.60 14.80 1.47
CA VAL A 78 -5.72 13.60 0.62
C VAL A 78 -7.17 13.37 0.20
N VAL A 79 -8.11 13.43 1.16
CA VAL A 79 -9.54 13.28 0.89
C VAL A 79 -10.05 14.37 -0.04
N ALA A 80 -9.69 15.64 0.22
CA ALA A 80 -10.13 16.77 -0.61
C ALA A 80 -9.61 16.66 -2.06
N ILE A 81 -8.34 16.31 -2.24
CA ILE A 81 -7.73 16.14 -3.57
C ILE A 81 -8.36 14.96 -4.30
N MET A 82 -8.49 13.81 -3.63
CA MET A 82 -9.07 12.61 -4.24
C MET A 82 -10.52 12.86 -4.65
N TRP A 83 -11.31 13.51 -3.80
CA TRP A 83 -12.71 13.83 -4.11
C TRP A 83 -12.85 14.80 -5.29
N ARG A 84 -11.88 15.70 -5.48
CA ARG A 84 -11.93 16.71 -6.55
C ARG A 84 -11.37 16.22 -7.88
N THR A 85 -10.33 15.39 -7.84
CA THR A 85 -9.53 15.01 -9.02
C THR A 85 -9.70 13.57 -9.45
N GLU A 86 -10.20 12.71 -8.55
CA GLU A 86 -10.28 11.25 -8.72
C GLU A 86 -8.94 10.60 -9.13
N ASN A 87 -7.82 11.32 -8.93
CA ASN A 87 -6.50 10.93 -9.37
C ASN A 87 -5.63 10.57 -8.16
N ILE A 88 -5.32 9.27 -8.07
CA ILE A 88 -4.54 8.69 -6.97
C ILE A 88 -3.14 9.31 -6.90
N LEU A 89 -2.50 9.58 -8.04
CA LEU A 89 -1.14 10.14 -8.08
C LEU A 89 -1.10 11.55 -7.50
N VAL A 90 -2.06 12.39 -7.89
CA VAL A 90 -2.15 13.77 -7.41
C VAL A 90 -2.48 13.79 -5.92
N SER A 91 -3.38 12.91 -5.47
CA SER A 91 -3.72 12.75 -4.06
C SER A 91 -2.52 12.29 -3.22
N LEU A 92 -1.73 11.33 -3.71
CA LEU A 92 -0.52 10.85 -3.06
C LEU A 92 0.52 11.97 -2.91
N CYS A 93 0.84 12.67 -4.01
CA CYS A 93 1.80 13.78 -3.98
C CYS A 93 1.32 14.90 -3.04
N GLY A 94 0.03 15.22 -3.08
CA GLY A 94 -0.57 16.22 -2.20
C GLY A 94 -0.52 15.83 -0.72
N GLY A 95 -0.80 14.57 -0.40
CA GLY A 95 -0.72 14.05 0.96
C GLY A 95 0.71 14.08 1.52
N ILE A 96 1.69 13.61 0.75
CA ILE A 96 3.11 13.66 1.15
C ILE A 96 3.53 15.12 1.40
N GLY A 97 3.21 16.01 0.46
CA GLY A 97 3.51 17.43 0.60
C GLY A 97 2.84 18.06 1.83
N ALA A 98 1.58 17.72 2.09
CA ALA A 98 0.82 18.22 3.23
C ALA A 98 1.40 17.73 4.57
N VAL A 99 1.71 16.45 4.72
CA VAL A 99 2.34 15.93 5.96
C VAL A 99 3.66 16.64 6.24
N ILE A 100 4.52 16.78 5.21
CA ILE A 100 5.82 17.44 5.36
C ILE A 100 5.62 18.90 5.77
N ALA A 101 4.73 19.63 5.10
CA ALA A 101 4.46 21.03 5.41
C ALA A 101 3.86 21.21 6.80
N PHE A 102 2.88 20.40 7.19
CA PHE A 102 2.23 20.52 8.50
C PHE A 102 3.17 20.13 9.64
N ARG A 103 4.00 19.10 9.50
CA ARG A 103 5.04 18.76 10.49
C ARG A 103 6.12 19.83 10.62
N ALA A 104 6.34 20.65 9.59
CA ALA A 104 7.29 21.77 9.67
C ALA A 104 6.69 23.01 10.35
N LEU A 105 5.36 23.11 10.43
CA LEU A 105 4.64 24.28 10.93
C LEU A 105 4.06 24.09 12.34
N LEU A 106 3.79 22.85 12.76
CA LEU A 106 3.20 22.46 14.04
C LEU A 106 4.23 21.75 14.93
#